data_AF-A0AAV7DSZ7-F1
#
_entry.id   AF-A0AAV7DSZ7-F1
#
_cell.length_a   1.000
_cell.length_b   1.000
_cell.length_c   1.000
_cell.angle_alpha   90.00
_cell.angle_beta   90.00
_cell.angle_gamma   90.00
#
_symmetry.space_group_name_H-M   'P 1'
#
loop_
_entity.id
_entity.type
_entity.pdbx_description
1 polymer ?
#
loop_
_entity_poly.entity_id
_entity_poly.type
_entity_poly.pdbx_seq_one_letter_code
_entity_poly.pdbx_strand_id
1 'polypeptide(L)' 'MALMAECFTFLRGLQSTPPALCCNGLQRLTQMVSAPDDKQLACKCLNRVLPIFRQLQPSALAELPKQCHLKPSFSPGDC' A
#
# COMPACT_ATOMS: atom_id res chain seq x y z
N MET A 1 -14.57 -4.20 -1.27
CA MET A 1 -13.38 -4.73 -0.56
C MET A 1 -12.61 -5.60 -1.54
N ALA A 2 -11.53 -5.12 -2.16
CA ALA A 2 -10.65 -5.94 -3.03
C ALA A 2 -9.34 -5.25 -3.47
N LEU A 3 -9.25 -3.92 -3.41
CA LEU A 3 -8.12 -3.19 -4.03
C LEU A 3 -6.73 -3.59 -3.53
N MET A 4 -6.61 -3.93 -2.24
CA MET A 4 -5.34 -4.41 -1.66
C MET A 4 -5.11 -5.91 -1.86
N ALA A 5 -6.17 -6.70 -2.09
CA ALA A 5 -6.07 -8.14 -2.29
C ALA A 5 -5.24 -8.45 -3.55
N GLU A 6 -5.45 -7.68 -4.62
CA GLU A 6 -4.70 -7.76 -5.86
C GLU A 6 -3.20 -7.41 -5.70
N CYS A 7 -2.81 -6.77 -4.59
CA CYS A 7 -1.40 -6.49 -4.31
C CYS A 7 -0.69 -7.68 -3.65
N PHE A 8 -1.42 -8.63 -3.05
CA PHE A 8 -0.82 -9.69 -2.24
C PHE A 8 0.08 -10.63 -3.05
N THR A 9 -0.20 -10.88 -4.33
CA THR A 9 0.65 -11.73 -5.16
C THR A 9 2.04 -11.14 -5.32
N PHE A 10 2.13 -9.86 -5.66
CA PHE A 10 3.40 -9.13 -5.72
C PHE A 10 4.04 -8.98 -4.34
N LEU A 11 3.26 -8.59 -3.33
CA LEU A 11 3.75 -8.40 -1.96
C LEU A 11 4.28 -9.68 -1.32
N ARG A 12 3.83 -10.86 -1.75
CA ARG A 12 4.36 -12.17 -1.34
C ARG A 12 5.53 -12.66 -2.20
N GLY A 13 5.94 -11.89 -3.22
CA GLY A 13 6.98 -12.29 -4.17
C GLY A 13 6.52 -13.36 -5.17
N LEU A 14 5.21 -13.60 -5.32
CA LEU A 14 4.67 -14.53 -6.31
C LEU A 14 4.70 -13.96 -7.73
N GLN A 15 4.83 -12.64 -7.86
CA GLN A 15 4.94 -11.92 -9.12
C GLN A 15 6.03 -10.85 -9.04
N SER A 16 6.76 -10.65 -10.14
CA SER A 16 7.81 -9.64 -10.25
C SER A 16 7.29 -8.22 -10.48
N THR A 17 6.04 -8.08 -10.93
CA THR A 17 5.38 -6.80 -11.17
C THR A 17 4.01 -6.75 -10.49
N PRO A 18 3.61 -5.59 -9.95
CA PRO A 18 2.29 -5.44 -9.34
C PRO A 18 1.19 -5.48 -10.40
N PRO A 19 0.04 -6.13 -10.12
CA PRO A 19 -1.11 -6.08 -11.01
C PRO A 19 -1.61 -4.64 -11.22
N ALA A 20 -2.08 -4.33 -12.43
CA ALA A 20 -2.62 -3.02 -12.73
C ALA A 20 -3.77 -2.60 -11.78
N LEU A 21 -4.59 -3.56 -11.36
CA LEU A 21 -5.66 -3.35 -10.37
C LEU A 21 -5.12 -2.91 -9.00
N CYS A 22 -3.98 -3.45 -8.58
CA CYS A 22 -3.30 -3.04 -7.36
C CYS A 22 -2.86 -1.56 -7.46
N CYS A 23 -2.15 -1.19 -8.53
CA CYS A 23 -1.68 0.19 -8.71
C CYS A 23 -2.85 1.18 -8.84
N ASN A 24 -3.90 0.83 -9.58
CA ASN A 24 -5.12 1.65 -9.68
C ASN A 24 -5.79 1.85 -8.31
N GLY A 25 -5.81 0.81 -7.48
CA GLY A 25 -6.32 0.86 -6.12
C GLY A 25 -5.50 1.80 -5.23
N LEU A 26 -4.17 1.67 -5.28
CA LEU A 26 -3.26 2.52 -4.53
C LEU A 26 -3.34 3.98 -4.97
N GLN A 27 -3.44 4.25 -6.27
CA GLN A 27 -3.57 5.61 -6.79
C GLN A 27 -4.84 6.28 -6.26
N ARG A 28 -5.98 5.58 -6.28
CA ARG A 28 -7.22 6.07 -5.66
C ARG A 28 -7.06 6.30 -4.16
N LEU A 29 -6.38 5.39 -3.47
CA LEU A 29 -6.13 5.52 -2.04
C LEU A 29 -5.25 6.74 -1.74
N THR A 30 -4.21 7.03 -2.52
CA THR A 30 -3.39 8.24 -2.33
C THR A 30 -4.17 9.54 -2.56
N GLN A 31 -5.15 9.54 -3.47
CA GLN A 31 -6.04 10.68 -3.66
C GLN A 31 -7.00 10.88 -2.48
N MET A 32 -7.47 9.79 -1.87
CA MET A 32 -8.33 9.85 -0.69
C MET A 32 -7.55 10.29 0.56
N VAL A 33 -6.32 9.81 0.75
CA VAL A 33 -5.49 10.09 1.95
C VAL A 33 -4.77 11.45 1.86
N SER A 34 -5.33 12.39 1.09
CA SER A 34 -4.77 13.74 0.95
C SER A 34 -5.11 14.65 2.13
N ALA A 35 -6.24 14.42 2.82
CA ALA A 35 -6.64 15.22 3.97
C ALA A 35 -5.94 14.76 5.28
N PRO A 36 -5.72 15.67 6.25
CA PRO A 36 -5.08 15.34 7.54
C PRO A 36 -5.84 14.26 8.32
N ASP A 37 -7.17 14.31 8.32
CA ASP A 37 -8.02 13.34 9.01
C ASP A 37 -7.94 11.95 8.36
N ASP A 38 -7.87 11.90 7.03
CA ASP A 38 -7.70 10.64 6.28
C ASP A 38 -6.32 10.03 6.52
N LYS A 39 -5.27 10.85 6.69
CA LYS A 39 -3.94 10.38 7.09
C LYS A 39 -3.97 9.69 8.45
N GLN A 40 -4.63 10.27 9.45
CA GLN A 40 -4.78 9.62 10.76
C GLN A 40 -5.58 8.31 10.69
N LEU A 41 -6.64 8.28 9.88
CA LEU A 41 -7.43 7.07 9.67
C LEU A 41 -6.61 5.98 8.97
N ALA A 42 -5.79 6.35 7.98
CA ALA A 42 -4.85 5.48 7.30
C ALA A 42 -3.78 4.95 8.25
N CYS A 43 -3.21 5.78 9.13
CA CYS A 43 -2.27 5.36 10.18
C CYS A 43 -2.90 4.29 11.09
N LYS A 44 -4.13 4.52 11.57
CA LYS A 44 -4.86 3.57 12.42
C LYS A 44 -5.15 2.26 11.68
N CYS A 45 -5.45 2.34 10.38
CA CYS A 45 -5.62 1.17 9.54
C CYS A 45 -4.31 0.38 9.47
N LEU A 46 -3.22 1.02 9.05
CA LEU A 46 -1.88 0.42 8.90
C LEU A 46 -1.44 -0.29 10.18
N ASN A 47 -1.60 0.33 11.35
CA ASN A 47 -1.26 -0.28 12.63
C ASN A 47 -2.01 -1.59 12.91
N ARG A 48 -3.26 -1.71 12.45
CA ARG A 48 -4.03 -2.97 12.56
C ARG A 48 -3.57 -4.02 11.55
N VAL A 49 -3.00 -3.61 10.41
CA VAL A 49 -2.54 -4.51 9.34
C VAL A 49 -1.06 -4.89 9.50
N LEU A 50 -0.26 -4.16 10.29
CA LEU A 50 1.14 -4.50 10.65
C LEU A 50 1.38 -5.99 10.99
N PRO A 51 0.55 -6.67 11.80
CA PRO A 51 0.75 -8.09 12.06
C PRO A 51 0.58 -8.98 10.81
N ILE A 52 -0.23 -8.56 9.83
CA ILE A 52 -0.44 -9.26 8.55
C ILE A 52 0.75 -9.03 7.61
N PHE A 53 1.37 -7.85 7.69
CA PHE A 53 2.58 -7.52 6.94
C PHE A 53 3.77 -8.43 7.26
N ARG A 54 3.78 -9.15 8.40
CA ARG A 54 4.81 -10.18 8.69
C ARG A 54 4.87 -11.30 7.66
N GLN A 55 3.79 -11.53 6.90
CA GLN A 55 3.75 -12.54 5.84
C GLN A 55 4.14 -11.97 4.46
N LEU A 56 4.40 -10.67 4.37
CA LEU A 56 4.72 -9.97 3.14
C LEU A 56 6.22 -9.69 3.05
N GLN A 57 6.75 -9.66 1.83
CA GLN A 57 8.14 -9.35 1.59
C GLN A 57 8.38 -7.84 1.77
N PRO A 58 9.24 -7.43 2.72
CA PRO A 58 9.49 -6.02 3.00
C PRO A 58 10.07 -5.29 1.77
N SER A 59 10.88 -5.98 0.97
CA SER A 59 11.42 -5.44 -0.29
C SER A 59 10.31 -5.14 -1.31
N ALA A 60 9.32 -6.03 -1.43
CA ALA A 60 8.18 -5.80 -2.31
C ALA A 60 7.32 -4.62 -1.81
N LEU A 61 7.16 -4.46 -0.50
CA LEU A 61 6.48 -3.30 0.07
C LEU A 61 7.18 -1.97 -0.26
N ALA A 62 8.50 -1.93 -0.15
CA ALA A 62 9.28 -0.73 -0.44
C ALA A 62 9.30 -0.40 -1.95
N GLU A 63 9.23 -1.42 -2.80
CA GLU A 63 9.22 -1.26 -4.27
C GLU A 63 7.83 -0.99 -4.84
N LEU A 64 6.74 -1.38 -4.15
CA LEU A 64 5.37 -1.22 -4.64
C LEU A 64 5.03 0.23 -5.04
N PRO A 65 5.34 1.28 -4.24
CA PRO A 65 5.07 2.66 -4.62
C PRO A 65 5.86 3.10 -5.86
N LYS A 66 7.11 2.63 -5.99
CA LYS A 66 7.98 2.94 -7.14
C LYS A 66 7.46 2.28 -8.41
N GLN A 67 7.12 1.00 -8.32
CA GLN A 67 6.58 0.19 -9.43
C GLN A 67 5.23 0.70 -9.92
N CYS A 68 4.40 1.24 -9.02
CA CYS A 68 3.13 1.85 -9.36
C CYS A 68 3.22 3.35 -9.69
N HIS A 69 4.44 3.92 -9.76
CA HIS A 69 4.68 5.35 -10.01
C HIS A 69 3.85 6.30 -9.11
N LEU A 70 3.64 5.89 -7.85
CA LEU A 70 2.88 6.67 -6.88
C LEU A 70 3.73 7.81 -6.35
N LYS A 71 3.11 8.98 -6.17
CA LYS A 71 3.76 10.09 -5.47
C LYS A 71 3.90 9.75 -3.97
N PRO A 72 5.01 10.12 -3.32
CA PRO A 72 5.18 9.96 -1.89
C PRO A 72 4.28 10.97 -1.17
N SER A 73 3.02 10.60 -0.96
CA SER A 73 2.04 11.48 -0.28
C SER A 73 1.92 11.16 1.21
N PHE A 74 2.39 9.99 1.64
CA PHE A 74 2.20 9.47 2.99
C PHE A 74 3.16 8.30 3.28
N SER A 75 4.01 8.42 4.31
CA SER A 75 4.88 7.35 4.80
C SER A 75 4.37 6.84 6.15
N PRO A 76 4.51 5.53 6.47
CA PRO A 76 4.13 4.99 7.78
C PRO A 76 4.89 5.57 8.98
N GLY A 77 6.01 6.27 8.75
CA GLY A 77 6.76 6.99 9.80
C GLY A 77 6.32 8.43 10.01
N ASP A 78 5.39 8.93 9.19
CA ASP A 78 4.64 10.16 9.46
C ASP A 78 3.43 9.88 10.39
N CYS A 79 3.23 8.60 10.73
CA CYS A 79 2.40 8.07 11.81
C CYS A 79 3.30 7.68 12.99
#